data_AF-A0A972E6P8-F1
#
_entry.id   AF-A0A972E6P8-F1
#
_cell.length_a   1.000
_cell.length_b   1.000
_cell.length_c   1.000
_cell.angle_alpha   90.00
_cell.angle_beta   90.00
_cell.angle_gamma   90.00
#
_symmetry.space_group_name_H-M   'P 1'
#
loop_
_entity.id
_entity.type
_entity.pdbx_description
1 polymer ?
#
loop_
_entity_poly.entity_id
_entity_poly.type
_entity_poly.pdbx_seq_one_letter_code
_entity_poly.pdbx_strand_id
1 'polypeptide(L)'
;MDSSGNGHHGRLDSGTANYVSGVKNSALEFSGQPQIIVDDDAQLDTNEEMTIMLWYKNKTGGDNPGSLIRKYNGYEVGQWAIHISTDCTTRYEYCWFSDGNSYDHYGGGWGLGGNE
;
A
#
# COMPACT_ATOMS: atom_id res chain seq x y z
N MET A 1 9.08 -12.13 -5.67
CA MET A 1 9.66 -12.01 -7.01
C MET A 1 8.57 -11.60 -7.98
N ASP A 2 8.90 -10.71 -8.92
CA ASP A 2 8.01 -10.33 -10.03
C ASP A 2 7.71 -11.55 -10.92
N SER A 3 6.44 -11.70 -11.29
CA SER A 3 5.93 -12.79 -12.12
C SER A 3 5.44 -12.32 -13.49
N SER A 4 5.45 -11.01 -13.75
CA SER A 4 5.06 -10.43 -15.03
C SER A 4 6.07 -10.71 -16.16
N GLY A 5 7.34 -10.95 -15.80
CA GLY A 5 8.42 -11.19 -16.75
C GLY A 5 9.19 -9.93 -17.15
N ASN A 6 8.89 -8.77 -16.54
CA ASN A 6 9.55 -7.50 -16.85
C ASN A 6 10.83 -7.25 -16.02
N GLY A 7 11.13 -8.13 -15.04
CA GLY A 7 12.39 -8.07 -14.28
C GLY A 7 12.37 -7.12 -13.08
N HIS A 8 11.20 -6.56 -12.75
CA HIS A 8 11.02 -5.60 -11.65
C HIS A 8 10.88 -6.29 -10.30
N HIS A 9 11.91 -7.04 -9.91
CA HIS A 9 11.90 -7.83 -8.69
C HIS A 9 11.99 -6.95 -7.44
N GLY A 10 10.97 -7.05 -6.58
CA GLY A 10 11.03 -6.44 -5.25
C GLY A 10 12.05 -7.13 -4.34
N ARG A 11 12.80 -6.33 -3.60
CA ARG A 11 13.71 -6.76 -2.52
C ARG A 11 13.27 -6.19 -1.18
N LEU A 12 13.64 -6.86 -0.10
CA LEU A 12 13.45 -6.30 1.25
C LEU A 12 14.42 -5.12 1.44
N ASP A 13 13.95 -4.04 2.06
CA ASP A 13 14.82 -2.92 2.44
C ASP A 13 15.78 -3.30 3.58
N SER A 14 15.31 -4.14 4.50
CA SER A 14 16.10 -4.69 5.59
C SER A 14 15.48 -5.98 6.13
N GLY A 15 16.15 -6.65 7.07
CA GLY A 15 15.56 -7.76 7.84
C GLY A 15 15.15 -8.98 7.02
N THR A 16 14.05 -9.62 7.41
CA THR A 16 13.54 -10.85 6.80
C THR A 16 12.03 -10.73 6.60
N ALA A 17 11.54 -11.24 5.47
CA ALA A 17 10.12 -11.30 5.15
C ALA A 17 9.40 -12.28 6.08
N ASN A 18 8.26 -11.85 6.65
CA ASN A 18 7.35 -12.77 7.34
C ASN A 18 6.16 -13.13 6.44
N TYR A 19 6.05 -14.42 6.08
CA TYR A 19 4.95 -14.91 5.26
C TYR A 19 3.85 -15.52 6.12
N VAL A 20 2.61 -15.10 5.87
CA VAL A 20 1.41 -15.60 6.54
C VAL A 20 0.41 -16.14 5.51
N SER A 21 -0.66 -16.80 5.96
CA SER A 21 -1.74 -17.20 5.05
C SER A 21 -2.42 -15.97 4.45
N GLY A 22 -2.55 -15.94 3.12
CA GLY A 22 -3.21 -14.87 2.38
C GLY A 22 -4.52 -15.32 1.75
N VAL A 23 -5.19 -14.41 1.04
CA VAL A 23 -6.41 -14.74 0.26
C VAL A 23 -6.13 -15.81 -0.79
N LYS A 24 -4.93 -15.78 -1.38
CA LYS A 24 -4.41 -16.82 -2.26
C LYS A 24 -2.96 -17.12 -1.86
N ASN A 25 -2.67 -18.39 -1.53
CA ASN A 25 -1.37 -18.82 -1.05
C ASN A 25 -0.91 -18.02 0.19
N SER A 26 0.25 -17.37 0.11
CA SER A 26 0.83 -16.58 1.19
C SER A 26 0.67 -15.09 0.95
N ALA A 27 0.52 -14.33 2.02
CA ALA A 27 0.65 -12.88 2.06
C ALA A 27 1.93 -12.50 2.83
N LEU A 28 2.45 -11.30 2.54
CA LEU A 28 3.54 -10.71 3.29
C LEU A 28 2.96 -9.89 4.45
N GLU A 29 3.44 -10.13 5.67
CA GLU A 29 3.09 -9.34 6.83
C GLU A 29 4.10 -8.21 7.06
N PHE A 30 3.58 -7.02 7.35
CA PHE A 30 4.38 -5.82 7.62
C PHE A 30 4.08 -5.30 9.03
N SER A 31 5.11 -5.00 9.80
CA SER A 31 5.02 -4.30 11.09
C SER A 31 5.51 -2.85 11.01
N GLY A 32 5.46 -2.25 9.81
CA GLY A 32 6.04 -0.94 9.49
C GLY A 32 7.47 -1.01 8.92
N GLN A 33 8.22 -2.04 9.29
CA GLN A 33 9.47 -2.48 8.66
C GLN A 33 9.55 -4.01 8.74
N PRO A 34 10.16 -4.70 7.75
CA PRO A 34 10.76 -4.15 6.53
C PRO A 34 9.76 -3.84 5.43
N GLN A 35 10.11 -2.93 4.51
CA GLN A 35 9.34 -2.65 3.29
C GLN A 35 9.86 -3.50 2.12
N ILE A 36 9.03 -3.64 1.07
CA ILE A 36 9.49 -4.15 -0.23
C ILE A 36 9.80 -2.94 -1.12
N ILE A 37 11.03 -2.88 -1.61
CA ILE A 37 11.53 -1.88 -2.55
C ILE A 37 11.63 -2.53 -3.92
N VAL A 38 11.03 -1.88 -4.91
CA VAL A 38 11.34 -2.11 -6.32
C VAL A 38 12.26 -0.97 -6.72
N ASP A 39 13.44 -1.29 -7.25
CA ASP A 39 14.39 -0.26 -7.67
C ASP A 39 13.84 0.54 -8.85
N ASP A 40 14.29 1.78 -8.99
CA ASP A 40 13.81 2.70 -10.03
C ASP A 40 14.11 2.17 -11.44
N ASP A 41 13.12 2.28 -12.32
CA ASP A 41 13.22 1.86 -13.72
C ASP A 41 12.28 2.70 -14.59
N ALA A 42 12.77 3.16 -15.74
CA ALA A 42 12.02 3.98 -16.69
C ALA A 42 10.74 3.30 -17.22
N GLN A 43 10.65 1.96 -17.18
CA GLN A 43 9.42 1.23 -17.51
C GLN A 43 8.31 1.42 -16.47
N LEU A 44 8.65 1.83 -15.25
CA LEU A 44 7.73 2.13 -14.15
C LEU A 44 7.39 3.63 -14.10
N ASP A 45 7.95 4.44 -14.99
CA ASP A 45 7.55 5.83 -15.24
C ASP A 45 6.34 5.85 -16.17
N THR A 46 5.17 5.66 -15.59
CA THR A 46 3.91 5.66 -16.32
C THR A 46 3.46 7.10 -16.61
N ASN A 47 3.33 7.45 -17.90
CA ASN A 47 2.72 8.71 -18.35
C ASN A 47 1.25 8.52 -18.80
N GLU A 48 0.77 7.28 -18.73
CA GLU A 48 -0.54 6.83 -19.17
C GLU A 48 -1.36 6.32 -17.97
N GLU A 49 -2.64 6.03 -18.19
CA GLU A 49 -3.53 5.48 -17.18
C GLU A 49 -3.01 4.13 -16.62
N MET A 50 -3.16 3.93 -15.31
CA MET A 50 -2.76 2.70 -14.63
C MET A 50 -3.89 2.13 -13.78
N THR A 51 -3.84 0.81 -13.58
CA THR A 51 -4.71 0.11 -12.63
C THR A 51 -3.85 -0.61 -11.60
N ILE A 52 -4.15 -0.39 -10.32
CA ILE A 52 -3.48 -1.05 -9.20
C ILE A 52 -4.50 -1.91 -8.45
N MET A 53 -4.14 -3.17 -8.17
CA MET A 53 -4.99 -4.12 -7.44
C MET A 53 -4.16 -4.88 -6.41
N LEU A 54 -4.67 -5.00 -5.19
CA LEU A 54 -4.06 -5.81 -4.14
C LEU A 54 -5.09 -6.30 -3.11
N TRP A 55 -4.73 -7.35 -2.38
CA TRP A 55 -5.42 -7.76 -1.16
C TRP A 55 -4.71 -7.16 0.05
N TYR A 56 -5.46 -6.54 0.94
CA TYR A 56 -4.94 -5.92 2.16
C TYR A 56 -5.75 -6.36 3.38
N LYS A 57 -5.09 -6.42 4.54
CA LYS A 57 -5.73 -6.60 5.84
C LYS A 57 -4.98 -5.82 6.91
N ASN A 58 -5.64 -4.90 7.58
CA ASN A 58 -5.09 -4.23 8.75
C ASN A 58 -5.15 -5.17 9.97
N LYS A 59 -4.02 -5.35 10.67
CA LYS A 59 -3.94 -6.13 11.92
C LYS A 59 -3.97 -5.27 13.18
N THR A 60 -3.60 -3.99 13.07
CA THR A 60 -3.48 -3.07 14.20
C THR A 60 -4.08 -1.73 13.80
N GLY A 61 -5.22 -1.36 14.39
CA GLY A 61 -5.94 -0.10 14.09
C GLY A 61 -5.24 1.14 14.64
N GLY A 62 -3.98 1.36 14.26
CA GLY A 62 -3.21 2.54 14.63
C GLY A 62 -3.65 3.78 13.86
N ASP A 63 -3.52 4.95 14.48
CA ASP A 63 -4.05 6.23 14.01
C ASP A 63 -3.25 6.92 12.90
N ASN A 64 -2.13 6.36 12.49
CA ASN A 64 -1.26 7.04 11.55
C ASN A 64 -1.59 6.64 10.10
N PRO A 65 -1.75 7.62 9.19
CA PRO A 65 -1.86 7.35 7.77
C PRO A 65 -0.59 6.62 7.30
N GLY A 66 -0.77 5.43 6.76
CA GLY A 66 0.27 4.63 6.12
C GLY A 66 0.05 4.58 4.60
N SER A 67 1.06 4.12 3.87
CA SER A 67 0.93 3.82 2.44
C SER A 67 1.03 2.32 2.21
N LEU A 68 0.21 1.82 1.29
CA LEU A 68 0.31 0.44 0.80
C LEU A 68 1.38 0.35 -0.29
N ILE A 69 1.38 1.34 -1.19
CA ILE A 69 2.31 1.47 -2.31
C ILE A 69 2.62 2.95 -2.51
N ARG A 70 3.88 3.27 -2.79
CA ARG A 70 4.35 4.62 -3.09
C ARG A 70 5.52 4.57 -4.07
N LYS A 71 5.57 5.51 -5.02
CA LYS A 71 6.69 5.66 -5.95
C LYS A 71 7.94 6.24 -5.27
N TYR A 72 7.79 6.97 -4.16
CA TYR A 72 8.92 7.57 -3.44
C TYR A 72 8.75 7.57 -1.91
N ASN A 73 9.87 7.62 -1.19
CA ASN A 73 9.92 7.63 0.27
C ASN A 73 9.84 9.08 0.81
N GLY A 74 8.65 9.71 0.77
CA GLY A 74 8.44 11.08 1.26
C GLY A 74 7.22 11.79 0.63
N TYR A 75 6.99 13.06 0.99
CA TYR A 75 5.97 13.93 0.39
C TYR A 75 6.57 14.74 -0.77
N GLU A 76 7.03 14.07 -1.83
CA GLU A 76 7.54 14.76 -3.02
C GLU A 76 6.41 15.07 -4.02
N VAL A 77 6.42 16.28 -4.54
CA VAL A 77 5.44 16.77 -5.53
C VAL A 77 5.59 15.99 -6.83
N GLY A 78 4.48 15.54 -7.40
CA GLY A 78 4.45 14.75 -8.65
C GLY A 78 4.68 13.24 -8.49
N GLN A 79 4.66 12.72 -7.26
CA GLN A 79 4.78 11.29 -6.98
C GLN A 79 3.45 10.71 -6.54
N TRP A 80 3.12 9.51 -7.02
CA TRP A 80 1.87 8.86 -6.68
C TRP A 80 1.99 7.84 -5.54
N ALA A 81 0.89 7.68 -4.80
CA ALA A 81 0.77 6.69 -3.74
C ALA A 81 -0.68 6.28 -3.49
N ILE A 82 -0.84 5.05 -3.00
CA ILE A 82 -2.09 4.54 -2.44
C ILE A 82 -1.92 4.49 -0.93
N HIS A 83 -2.75 5.25 -0.24
CA HIS A 83 -2.71 5.39 1.20
C HIS A 83 -3.86 4.68 1.87
N ILE A 84 -3.61 4.33 3.13
CA ILE A 84 -4.61 3.81 4.03
C ILE A 84 -4.48 4.45 5.40
N SER A 85 -5.62 4.80 5.99
CA SER A 85 -5.67 5.29 7.36
C SER A 85 -6.81 4.62 8.09
N THR A 86 -6.56 4.25 9.33
CA THR A 86 -7.61 3.94 10.28
C THR A 86 -7.68 5.08 11.28
N ASP A 87 -8.86 5.67 11.43
CA ASP A 87 -9.12 6.56 12.56
C ASP A 87 -9.57 5.68 13.74
N CYS A 88 -8.72 5.49 14.76
CA CYS A 88 -9.09 4.69 15.93
C CYS A 88 -10.23 5.33 16.74
N THR A 89 -10.49 6.62 16.54
CA THR A 89 -11.58 7.36 17.18
C THR A 89 -12.93 6.97 16.59
N THR A 90 -13.00 6.72 15.28
CA THR A 90 -14.26 6.48 14.57
C THR A 90 -14.40 5.07 13.97
N ARG A 91 -13.34 4.24 14.04
CA ARG A 91 -13.23 2.91 13.40
C ARG A 91 -13.51 2.93 11.90
N TYR A 92 -13.29 4.07 11.26
CA TYR A 92 -13.36 4.18 9.81
C TYR A 92 -11.99 3.91 9.20
N GLU A 93 -12.00 3.12 8.13
CA GLU A 93 -10.85 2.89 7.28
C GLU A 93 -11.07 3.67 5.98
N TYR A 94 -10.09 4.51 5.64
CA TYR A 94 -10.11 5.33 4.44
C TYR A 94 -8.98 4.91 3.52
N CYS A 95 -9.29 4.79 2.24
CA CYS A 95 -8.32 4.65 1.16
C CYS A 95 -8.32 5.93 0.34
N TRP A 96 -7.15 6.43 -0.03
CA TRP A 96 -7.07 7.55 -0.96
C TRP A 96 -5.87 7.40 -1.88
N PHE A 97 -6.01 8.00 -3.04
CA PHE A 97 -4.94 8.15 -3.99
C PHE A 97 -4.37 9.56 -3.85
N SER A 98 -3.05 9.69 -4.02
CA SER A 98 -2.41 10.99 -4.22
C SER A 98 -1.49 10.90 -5.42
N ASP A 99 -1.42 11.94 -6.25
CA ASP A 99 -0.45 12.09 -7.35
C ASP A 99 0.67 13.11 -7.03
N GLY A 100 0.73 13.55 -5.77
CA GLY A 100 1.70 14.54 -5.29
C GLY A 100 1.28 15.99 -5.53
N ASN A 101 0.16 16.24 -6.21
CA ASN A 101 -0.46 17.56 -6.36
C ASN A 101 -1.91 17.61 -5.83
N SER A 102 -2.58 16.47 -5.79
CA SER A 102 -3.97 16.30 -5.39
C SER A 102 -4.16 15.05 -4.52
N TYR A 103 -5.26 15.03 -3.77
CA TYR A 103 -5.69 13.90 -2.96
C TYR A 103 -7.11 13.53 -3.37
N ASP A 104 -7.28 12.34 -3.94
CA ASP A 104 -8.58 11.79 -4.30
C ASP A 104 -8.99 10.75 -3.25
N HIS A 105 -9.95 11.13 -2.41
CA HIS A 105 -10.46 10.28 -1.34
C HIS A 105 -11.49 9.28 -1.89
N TYR A 106 -11.22 7.99 -1.74
CA TYR A 106 -12.13 6.91 -2.14
C TYR A 106 -12.60 6.15 -0.91
N GLY A 107 -13.76 6.54 -0.37
CA GLY A 107 -14.37 5.86 0.76
C GLY A 107 -15.19 6.81 1.63
N GLY A 108 -16.51 6.64 1.61
CA GLY A 108 -17.36 7.10 2.71
C GLY A 108 -17.25 6.07 3.84
N GLY A 109 -17.18 6.54 5.10
CA GLY A 109 -16.91 5.71 6.26
C GLY A 109 -17.71 4.41 6.29
N TRP A 110 -17.04 3.28 6.04
CA TRP A 110 -17.59 1.97 6.27
C TRP A 110 -17.31 1.62 7.73
N GLY A 111 -18.35 1.73 8.57
CA GLY A 111 -18.23 1.25 9.95
C GLY A 111 -17.91 -0.23 9.92
N LEU A 112 -16.86 -0.64 10.65
CA LEU A 112 -16.61 -2.06 10.92
C LEU A 112 -17.81 -2.58 11.72
N GLY A 113 -18.79 -3.16 11.00
CA GLY A 113 -19.95 -3.81 11.56
C GLY A 113 -19.50 -4.86 12.57
N GLY A 114 -19.78 -4.61 13.83
CA GLY A 114 -19.69 -5.62 14.86
C GLY A 114 -20.86 -6.59 14.74
N ASN A 115 -20.51 -7.86 14.96
CA ASN A 115 -21.36 -9.00 15.34
C ASN A 115 -21.91 -9.84 14.19
N GLU A 116 -21.25 -10.98 13.94
CA GLU A 116 -21.89 -12.30 13.95
C GLU A 116 -21.12 -13.22 14.91
#